data_AF-A0A2E1QNL9-F1
#
_entry.id   AF-A0A2E1QNL9-F1
#
_cell.length_a   1.000
_cell.length_b   1.000
_cell.length_c   1.000
_cell.angle_alpha   90.00
_cell.angle_beta   90.00
_cell.angle_gamma   90.00
#
_symmetry.space_group_name_H-M   'P 1'
#
loop_
_entity.id
_entity.type
_entity.pdbx_description
1 polymer ?
#
loop_
_entity_poly.entity_id
_entity_poly.type
_entity_poly.pdbx_seq_one_letter_code
_entity_poly.pdbx_strand_id
1 'polypeptide(L)' 'MKILKVFEDVELILVDLEVNMGTEKRSAPTLCARYQGKIIPLNSAHDGRPILMNEQNALNDN' A
#
# COMPACT_ATOMS: atom_id res chain seq x y z
N MET A 1 3.57 -21.43 9.92
CA MET A 1 4.24 -20.16 9.54
C MET A 1 5.52 -20.05 10.37
N LYS A 2 6.64 -19.62 9.77
CA LYS A 2 7.93 -19.43 10.46
C LYS A 2 8.49 -18.06 10.11
N ILE A 3 8.84 -17.28 11.11
CA ILE A 3 9.49 -15.97 10.91
C ILE A 3 10.97 -16.22 10.64
N LEU A 4 11.48 -15.69 9.52
CA LEU A 4 12.89 -15.81 9.14
C LEU A 4 13.72 -14.58 9.53
N LYS A 5 13.10 -13.39 9.51
CA LYS A 5 13.74 -12.11 9.79
C LYS A 5 12.68 -11.08 10.21
N VAL A 6 13.04 -10.21 11.14
CA VAL A 6 12.32 -8.97 11.44
C VAL A 6 13.13 -7.81 10.85
N PHE A 7 12.45 -6.88 10.18
CA PHE A 7 13.08 -5.69 9.62
C PHE A 7 12.92 -4.52 10.61
N GLU A 8 14.02 -3.82 10.86
CA GLU A 8 14.05 -2.60 11.67
C GLU A 8 13.83 -1.37 10.78
N ASP A 9 13.40 -0.25 11.39
CA ASP A 9 13.18 1.04 10.72
C ASP A 9 12.22 0.97 9.51
N VAL A 10 11.20 0.13 9.62
CA VAL A 10 10.08 0.07 8.66
C VAL A 10 8.89 0.85 9.22
N GLU A 11 8.41 1.83 8.46
CA GLU A 11 7.22 2.61 8.80
C GLU A 11 6.07 2.24 7.84
N LEU A 12 4.89 1.94 8.38
CA LEU A 12 3.67 1.81 7.57
C LEU A 12 3.06 3.19 7.36
N ILE A 13 2.84 3.55 6.10
CA ILE A 13 2.32 4.87 5.70
C ILE A 13 1.20 4.72 4.66
N LEU A 14 0.27 5.67 4.66
CA LEU A 14 -0.68 5.87 3.56
C LEU A 14 -0.14 6.95 2.62
N VAL A 15 -0.14 6.67 1.32
CA VAL A 15 0.31 7.59 0.28
C VAL A 15 -0.74 7.66 -0.81
N ASP A 16 -1.09 8.85 -1.28
CA ASP A 16 -1.85 8.98 -2.52
C ASP A 16 -0.96 8.64 -3.71
N LEU A 17 -1.16 7.46 -4.31
CA LEU A 17 -0.29 6.90 -5.33
C LEU A 17 -0.94 7.02 -6.71
N GLU A 18 -0.35 7.84 -7.58
CA GLU A 18 -0.72 7.88 -9.00
C GLU A 18 -0.19 6.64 -9.73
N VAL A 19 -1.08 5.94 -10.44
CA VAL A 19 -0.76 4.82 -11.32
C VAL A 19 -1.20 5.15 -12.75
N ASN A 20 -0.34 4.81 -13.71
CA ASN A 20 -0.68 4.90 -15.13
C ASN A 20 -1.44 3.65 -15.56
N MET A 21 -2.67 3.84 -16.03
CA MET A 21 -3.54 2.80 -16.60
C MET A 21 -3.65 3.03 -18.11
N GLY A 22 -2.54 2.86 -18.83
CA GLY A 22 -2.47 3.15 -20.27
C GLY A 22 -2.56 4.64 -20.55
N THR A 23 -3.71 5.11 -21.04
CA THR A 23 -3.96 6.52 -21.38
C THR A 23 -4.54 7.34 -20.22
N GLU A 24 -4.97 6.68 -19.15
CA GLU A 24 -5.53 7.34 -17.96
C GLU A 24 -4.54 7.32 -16.79
N LYS A 25 -4.54 8.41 -16.01
CA LYS A 25 -3.90 8.47 -14.70
C LYS A 25 -4.99 8.36 -13.64
N ARG A 26 -4.77 7.50 -12.66
CA ARG A 26 -5.64 7.38 -11.49
C ARG A 26 -4.78 7.42 -10.25
N SER A 27 -5.19 8.16 -9.23
CA SER A 27 -4.59 8.09 -7.91
C SER A 27 -5.56 7.46 -6.92
N ALA A 28 -5.01 6.78 -5.93
CA ALA A 28 -5.76 6.26 -4.81
C ALA A 28 -4.86 6.20 -3.57
N PRO A 29 -5.40 6.41 -2.36
CA PRO A 29 -4.64 6.17 -1.14
C PRO A 29 -4.23 4.71 -1.09
N THR A 30 -2.94 4.47 -0.90
CA THR A 30 -2.30 3.15 -1.00
C THR A 30 -1.48 2.91 0.25
N LEU A 31 -1.61 1.71 0.82
CA LEU A 31 -0.80 1.29 1.96
C LEU A 31 0.62 0.94 1.48
N CYS A 32 1.61 1.62 2.05
CA CYS A 32 3.02 1.48 1.68
C CYS A 32 3.89 1.24 2.93
N ALA A 33 5.04 0.61 2.72
CA ALA A 33 6.13 0.59 3.69
C ALA A 33 7.19 1.61 3.28
N ARG A 34 7.64 2.44 4.22
CA ARG A 34 8.88 3.20 4.09
C ARG A 34 10.01 2.38 4.68
N TYR A 35 11.00 2.07 3.86
CA TYR A 35 12.16 1.26 4.25
C TYR A 35 13.39 1.69 3.46
N GLN A 36 14.49 1.94 4.15
CA GLN A 36 15.76 2.39 3.55
C GLN A 36 15.60 3.60 2.60
N GLY A 37 14.79 4.58 3.02
CA GLY A 37 14.52 5.80 2.24
C GLY A 37 13.62 5.60 1.01
N LYS A 38 13.10 4.37 0.78
CA LYS A 38 12.18 4.07 -0.32
C LYS A 38 10.75 3.94 0.19
N ILE A 39 9.78 4.29 -0.64
CA ILE A 39 8.35 4.03 -0.42
C ILE A 39 7.96 2.85 -1.32
N ILE A 40 7.51 1.76 -0.70
CA ILE A 40 7.20 0.49 -1.36
C ILE A 40 5.71 0.21 -1.18
N PRO A 41 4.89 0.24 -2.26
CA PRO A 41 3.50 -0.16 -2.19
C PRO A 41 3.38 -1.62 -1.74
N LEU A 42 2.54 -1.88 -0.74
CA LEU A 42 2.19 -3.24 -0.38
C LEU A 42 1.16 -3.75 -1.38
N ASN A 43 1.31 -4.98 -1.85
CA ASN A 43 0.45 -5.57 -2.86
C ASN A 43 -0.36 -6.76 -2.32
N SER A 44 -1.45 -7.08 -3.00
CA SER A 44 -2.17 -8.32 -2.73
C SER A 44 -1.36 -9.51 -3.24
N ALA A 45 -1.37 -10.60 -2.48
CA ALA A 45 -0.55 -11.78 -2.76
C ALA A 45 -0.88 -12.50 -4.08
N HIS A 46 -2.01 -12.17 -4.72
CA HIS A 46 -2.54 -12.93 -5.87
C HIS A 46 -2.48 -12.18 -7.22
N ASP A 47 -2.43 -10.85 -7.22
CA ASP A 47 -2.50 -10.06 -8.45
C ASP A 47 -1.34 -9.06 -8.61
N GLY A 48 -0.48 -8.94 -7.60
CA GLY A 48 0.63 -7.99 -7.60
C GLY A 48 0.20 -6.52 -7.58
N ARG A 49 -1.11 -6.22 -7.47
CA ARG A 49 -1.64 -4.87 -7.46
C ARG A 49 -1.52 -4.28 -6.05
N PRO A 50 -1.27 -2.96 -5.93
CA PRO A 50 -1.20 -2.30 -4.63
C PRO A 50 -2.48 -2.48 -3.82
N ILE A 51 -2.35 -2.55 -2.50
CA ILE A 51 -3.47 -2.52 -1.55
C ILE A 51 -3.97 -1.08 -1.49
N LEU A 52 -5.03 -0.82 -2.24
CA LEU A 52 -5.70 0.48 -2.26
C LEU A 52 -6.68 0.57 -1.09
N MET A 53 -6.70 1.74 -0.43
CA MET A 53 -7.73 2.09 0.52
C MET A 53 -9.03 2.33 -0.25
N ASN A 54 -10.10 1.64 0.15
CA ASN A 54 -11.43 1.88 -0.39
C ASN A 54 -12.29 2.55 0.67
N GLU A 55 -12.58 3.84 0.49
CA GLU A 55 -13.45 4.60 1.40
C GLU A 55 -14.88 4.05 1.44
N GLN A 56 -15.34 3.33 0.41
CA GLN A 56 -16.66 2.67 0.44
C GLN A 56 -16.76 1.57 1.50
N ASN A 57 -15.61 1.03 1.93
CA ASN A 57 -15.53 0.05 3.00
C ASN A 57 -15.38 0.71 4.37
N ALA A 58 -15.41 2.04 4.46
CA ALA A 58 -15.30 2.74 5.73
C ALA A 58 -16.45 2.34 6.65
N LEU A 59 -16.09 1.93 7.86
CA LEU A 59 -17.02 1.76 8.96
C LEU A 59 -17.03 3.06 9.76
N ASN A 60 -18.20 3.48 10.21
CA ASN A 60 -18.29 4.56 11.17
C ASN A 60 -17.77 4.05 12.51
N ASP A 61 -16.97 4.85 13.20
CA ASP A 61 -16.51 4.55 14.54
C ASP A 61 -17.67 4.84 15.53
N ASN A 62 -18.59 3.87 15.67
CA ASN A 62 -19.66 3.82 16.68
C ASN A 62 -20.01 2.38 17.03
#